data_AF-A0A7W8BKP7-F1
#
_entry.id   AF-A0A7W8BKP7-F1
#
_cell.length_a   1.000
_cell.length_b   1.000
_cell.length_c   1.000
_cell.angle_alpha   90.00
_cell.angle_beta   90.00
_cell.angle_gamma   90.00
#
_symmetry.space_group_name_H-M   'P 1'
#
loop_
_entity.id
_entity.type
_entity.pdbx_description
1 polymer ?
#
loop_
_entity_poly.entity_id
_entity_poly.type
_entity_poly.pdbx_seq_one_letter_code
_entity_poly.pdbx_strand_id
1 'polypeptide(L)'
;MAGKAKKKSRPVVSGLVVLALVATSGYLTLELRKQEEPGIAEVRNVGVLDGAKGSGGGTAEDRGEERWTRLENPARSVLRDGDGRIQAVFTDGARSATLTGPARTFEEPTSTSSKVSTTDWVRLMPESWKKGAEKEKWFKEWYAEYKGSKEDDLFAFAFQYVAGAPQKKDEQGTVYAGDANFGPLNTSGAEGGDLRLEQSDFYDYLGVPYPFRDGAVGTPEAMRAKALDCSGFIRMVLGYRARYPLMSADSGSGDGLPRTANGMARSDEGVDVLPLAGVSPEDRPSAIDQLQPGDLVFFKLDTRTKERLDHVGMVLGYDTEGHLIFVSSREEVNGPTIGDIGGVSRLDGNGYYAKTLRSAKRL
;
A
#
# COMPACT_ATOMS: atom_id res chain seq x y z
N MET A 1 84.79 2.62 3.65
CA MET A 1 83.89 3.73 3.24
C MET A 1 83.01 3.26 2.08
N ALA A 2 81.84 3.87 1.97
CA ALA A 2 80.66 3.43 1.23
C ALA A 2 80.79 3.35 -0.31
N GLY A 3 79.87 2.60 -0.96
CA GLY A 3 79.62 2.70 -2.40
C GLY A 3 78.65 1.64 -2.96
N LYS A 4 77.34 1.93 -2.95
CA LYS A 4 76.25 1.16 -3.60
C LYS A 4 76.30 1.29 -5.13
N ALA A 5 75.77 0.27 -5.84
CA ALA A 5 74.93 0.47 -7.03
C ALA A 5 73.91 -0.68 -7.19
N LYS A 6 72.62 -0.38 -6.99
CA LYS A 6 71.46 -1.24 -7.29
C LYS A 6 70.89 -0.82 -8.66
N LYS A 7 70.75 -1.77 -9.60
CA LYS A 7 70.05 -1.57 -10.88
C LYS A 7 68.55 -1.36 -10.64
N LYS A 8 67.99 -0.27 -11.19
CA LYS A 8 66.55 -0.03 -11.35
C LYS A 8 66.06 -0.73 -12.62
N SER A 9 65.07 -1.60 -12.50
CA SER A 9 64.10 -1.85 -13.58
C SER A 9 62.75 -2.18 -12.96
N ARG A 10 61.68 -1.76 -13.66
CA ARG A 10 60.23 -1.91 -13.37
C ARG A 10 59.51 -0.68 -12.78
N PRO A 11 59.18 0.29 -13.65
CA PRO A 11 57.92 1.03 -13.51
C PRO A 11 56.92 0.73 -14.65
N VAL A 12 57.37 0.16 -15.78
CA VAL A 12 56.54 0.02 -17.00
C VAL A 12 55.55 -1.15 -16.93
N VAL A 13 55.95 -2.28 -16.32
CA VAL A 13 55.09 -3.48 -16.23
C VAL A 13 53.89 -3.25 -15.31
N SER A 14 54.08 -2.49 -14.23
CA SER A 14 52.99 -2.18 -13.29
C SER A 14 51.96 -1.21 -13.88
N GLY A 15 52.40 -0.24 -14.69
CA GLY A 15 51.49 0.71 -15.36
C GLY A 15 50.57 0.05 -16.39
N LEU A 16 51.08 -0.92 -17.16
CA LEU A 16 50.29 -1.63 -18.16
C LEU A 16 49.24 -2.56 -17.53
N VAL A 17 49.55 -3.19 -16.39
CA VAL A 17 48.60 -4.05 -15.67
C VAL A 17 47.45 -3.23 -15.07
N VAL A 18 47.74 -2.05 -14.52
CA VAL A 18 46.71 -1.16 -13.98
C VAL A 18 45.81 -0.60 -15.09
N LEU A 19 46.37 -0.20 -16.23
CA LEU A 19 45.58 0.26 -17.38
C LEU A 19 44.69 -0.85 -17.95
N ALA A 20 45.19 -2.09 -18.03
CA ALA A 20 44.38 -3.22 -18.47
C ALA A 20 43.22 -3.48 -17.51
N LEU A 21 43.46 -3.48 -16.19
CA LEU A 21 42.40 -3.70 -15.19
C LEU A 21 41.33 -2.60 -15.21
N VAL A 22 41.72 -1.34 -15.37
CA VAL A 22 40.77 -0.21 -15.47
C VAL A 22 39.96 -0.29 -16.76
N ALA A 23 40.59 -0.63 -17.89
CA ALA A 23 39.89 -0.80 -19.15
C ALA A 23 38.91 -1.98 -19.11
N THR A 24 39.30 -3.11 -18.52
CA THR A 24 38.41 -4.28 -18.36
C THR A 24 37.26 -3.98 -17.41
N SER A 25 37.52 -3.28 -16.30
CA SER A 25 36.47 -2.84 -15.37
C SER A 25 35.50 -1.88 -16.03
N GLY A 26 35.98 -0.88 -16.77
CA GLY A 26 35.13 0.09 -17.47
C GLY A 26 34.29 -0.56 -18.58
N TYR A 27 34.87 -1.52 -19.30
CA TYR A 27 34.15 -2.31 -20.31
C TYR A 27 33.06 -3.18 -19.68
N LEU A 28 33.35 -3.89 -18.58
CA LEU A 28 32.35 -4.69 -17.86
C LEU A 28 31.22 -3.83 -17.29
N THR A 29 31.53 -2.65 -16.75
CA THR A 29 30.51 -1.72 -16.26
C THR A 29 29.63 -1.20 -17.40
N LEU A 30 30.19 -0.90 -18.57
CA LEU A 30 29.41 -0.49 -19.74
C LEU A 30 28.54 -1.61 -20.31
N GLU A 31 29.01 -2.85 -20.27
CA GLU A 31 28.26 -4.00 -20.77
C GLU A 31 27.14 -4.42 -19.80
N LEU A 32 27.38 -4.34 -18.48
CA LEU A 32 26.34 -4.47 -17.44
C LEU A 32 25.25 -3.40 -17.62
N ARG A 33 25.65 -2.15 -17.88
CA ARG A 33 24.72 -1.03 -18.10
C ARG A 33 23.96 -1.10 -19.43
N LYS A 34 24.43 -1.92 -20.39
CA LYS A 34 23.71 -2.20 -21.64
C LYS A 34 22.75 -3.39 -21.52
N GLN A 35 22.95 -4.28 -20.54
CA GLN A 35 22.01 -5.35 -20.20
C GLN A 35 20.92 -4.91 -19.23
N GLU A 36 21.13 -3.80 -18.50
CA GLU A 36 20.08 -3.10 -17.78
C GLU A 36 19.19 -2.33 -18.77
N GLU A 37 18.02 -2.89 -19.09
CA GLU A 37 16.92 -2.06 -19.63
C GLU A 37 16.66 -0.88 -18.68
N PRO A 38 16.35 0.32 -19.21
CA PRO A 38 16.23 1.51 -18.38
C PRO A 38 15.03 1.39 -17.43
N GLY A 39 15.33 1.20 -16.15
CA GLY A 39 14.46 1.58 -15.04
C GLY A 39 13.45 0.54 -14.59
N ILE A 40 13.92 -0.53 -13.94
CA ILE A 40 13.10 -1.25 -12.95
C ILE A 40 13.99 -1.48 -11.73
N ALA A 41 13.91 -0.56 -10.76
CA ALA A 41 14.35 -0.86 -9.41
C ALA A 41 13.52 -2.05 -8.92
N GLU A 42 14.21 -3.10 -8.49
CA GLU A 42 13.72 -4.39 -7.97
C GLU A 42 12.22 -4.39 -7.60
N VAL A 43 11.36 -4.89 -8.50
CA VAL A 43 9.93 -5.09 -8.21
C VAL A 43 9.82 -6.23 -7.20
N ARG A 44 9.45 -5.90 -5.96
CA ARG A 44 9.21 -6.89 -4.90
C ARG A 44 7.73 -7.26 -4.88
N ASN A 45 7.42 -8.46 -5.35
CA ASN A 45 6.08 -9.05 -5.26
C ASN A 45 5.82 -9.61 -3.87
N VAL A 46 4.62 -9.34 -3.35
CA VAL A 46 3.89 -9.92 -2.21
C VAL A 46 4.70 -10.67 -1.14
N GLY A 47 4.63 -10.13 0.08
CA GLY A 47 4.96 -10.81 1.33
C GLY A 47 4.09 -12.04 1.61
N VAL A 48 4.37 -13.13 0.92
CA VAL A 48 4.13 -14.49 1.39
C VAL A 48 5.40 -15.25 1.04
N LEU A 49 6.27 -15.41 2.04
CA LEU A 49 7.49 -16.21 2.09
C LEU A 49 7.78 -16.99 0.80
N ASP A 50 8.88 -16.63 0.14
CA ASP A 50 9.52 -17.41 -0.91
C ASP A 50 9.38 -18.91 -0.62
N GLY A 51 8.57 -19.58 -1.44
CA GLY A 51 8.49 -21.04 -1.41
C GLY A 51 9.88 -21.58 -1.72
N ALA A 52 10.56 -22.06 -0.68
CA ALA A 52 11.87 -22.66 -0.78
C ALA A 52 11.93 -23.66 -1.94
N LYS A 53 12.99 -23.53 -2.75
CA LYS A 53 13.39 -24.38 -3.88
C LYS A 53 13.05 -25.85 -3.66
N GLY A 54 11.98 -26.31 -4.31
CA GLY A 54 11.76 -27.73 -4.59
C GLY A 54 12.51 -28.11 -5.86
N SER A 55 13.69 -28.72 -5.71
CA SER A 55 14.38 -29.39 -6.82
C SER A 55 13.61 -30.65 -7.24
N GLY A 56 12.92 -30.59 -8.38
CA GLY A 56 12.34 -31.75 -9.03
C GLY A 56 12.36 -31.53 -10.53
N GLY A 57 13.28 -32.19 -11.22
CA GLY A 57 13.36 -32.15 -12.68
C GLY A 57 12.11 -32.78 -13.30
N GLY A 58 11.27 -31.94 -13.89
CA GLY A 58 10.16 -32.34 -14.76
C GLY A 58 10.48 -31.95 -16.19
N THR A 59 10.32 -32.89 -17.11
CA THR A 59 10.56 -32.74 -18.55
C THR A 59 9.60 -31.74 -19.20
N ALA A 60 10.06 -31.09 -20.26
CA ALA A 60 9.47 -29.94 -20.95
C ALA A 60 8.19 -30.24 -21.78
N GLU A 61 7.18 -30.88 -21.19
CA GLU A 61 5.92 -31.20 -21.88
C GLU A 61 4.64 -30.73 -21.16
N ASP A 62 4.74 -29.86 -20.15
CA ASP A 62 3.56 -29.25 -19.52
C ASP A 62 3.70 -27.73 -19.55
N ARG A 63 3.07 -27.06 -20.52
CA ARG A 63 2.81 -25.62 -20.39
C ARG A 63 1.72 -25.50 -19.32
N GLY A 64 2.15 -25.56 -18.07
CA GLY A 64 1.33 -25.92 -16.93
C GLY A 64 0.06 -25.08 -16.79
N GLU A 65 -1.06 -25.77 -16.60
CA GLU A 65 -2.34 -25.19 -16.25
C GLU A 65 -2.25 -24.33 -14.98
N GLU A 66 -3.12 -23.32 -14.86
CA GLU A 66 -3.24 -22.52 -13.64
C GLU A 66 -3.55 -23.40 -12.42
N ARG A 67 -2.81 -23.20 -11.33
CA ARG A 67 -2.94 -23.99 -10.09
C ARG A 67 -3.49 -23.15 -8.95
N TRP A 68 -4.53 -23.66 -8.31
CA TRP A 68 -5.09 -23.11 -7.08
C TRP A 68 -4.51 -23.81 -5.86
N THR A 69 -4.05 -23.02 -4.89
CA THR A 69 -3.54 -23.52 -3.61
C THR A 69 -4.24 -22.82 -2.46
N ARG A 70 -4.38 -23.51 -1.33
CA ARG A 70 -4.96 -22.97 -0.10
C ARG A 70 -3.86 -22.73 0.92
N LEU A 71 -3.90 -21.55 1.53
CA LEU A 71 -3.05 -21.17 2.64
C LEU A 71 -3.92 -20.73 3.83
N GLU A 72 -3.34 -20.75 5.01
CA GLU A 72 -4.00 -20.37 6.27
C GLU A 72 -3.31 -19.13 6.88
N ASN A 73 -3.94 -18.55 7.91
CA ASN A 73 -3.47 -17.38 8.65
C ASN A 73 -3.20 -16.13 7.76
N PRO A 74 -4.26 -15.45 7.27
CA PRO A 74 -5.66 -15.90 7.21
C PRO A 74 -5.90 -16.90 6.07
N ALA A 75 -7.03 -17.62 6.15
CA ALA A 75 -7.48 -18.58 5.14
C ALA A 75 -7.63 -17.89 3.77
N ARG A 76 -6.92 -18.40 2.75
CA ARG A 76 -6.86 -17.75 1.42
C ARG A 76 -6.60 -18.71 0.28
N SER A 77 -7.07 -18.33 -0.90
CA SER A 77 -6.79 -18.99 -2.18
C SER A 77 -5.70 -18.23 -2.91
N VAL A 78 -4.68 -18.94 -3.39
CA VAL A 78 -3.60 -18.40 -4.21
C VAL A 78 -3.63 -19.08 -5.57
N LEU A 79 -3.77 -18.27 -6.62
CA LEU A 79 -3.69 -18.69 -8.01
C LEU A 79 -2.24 -18.55 -8.50
N ARG A 80 -1.72 -19.61 -9.12
CA ARG A 80 -0.37 -19.65 -9.71
C ARG A 80 -0.42 -20.03 -11.18
N ASP A 81 0.49 -19.50 -11.97
CA ASP A 81 0.70 -19.95 -13.35
C ASP A 81 1.45 -21.29 -13.39
N GLY A 82 1.67 -21.83 -14.60
CA GLY A 82 2.43 -23.07 -14.81
C GLY A 82 3.88 -23.02 -14.34
N ASP A 83 4.47 -21.83 -14.22
CA ASP A 83 5.82 -21.60 -13.68
C ASP A 83 5.81 -21.46 -12.15
N GLY A 84 4.63 -21.53 -11.51
CA GLY A 84 4.45 -21.38 -10.07
C GLY A 84 4.42 -19.94 -9.56
N ARG A 85 4.47 -18.93 -10.45
CA ARG A 85 4.38 -17.52 -10.07
C ARG A 85 2.97 -17.21 -9.61
N ILE A 86 2.86 -16.43 -8.53
CA ILE A 86 1.56 -15.96 -8.04
C ILE A 86 0.94 -15.04 -9.10
N GLN A 87 -0.33 -15.27 -9.41
CA GLN A 87 -1.13 -14.48 -10.32
C GLN A 87 -2.22 -13.71 -9.57
N ALA A 88 -2.72 -14.29 -8.47
CA ALA A 88 -3.71 -13.63 -7.62
C ALA A 88 -3.78 -14.25 -6.22
N VAL A 89 -4.20 -13.43 -5.25
CA VAL A 89 -4.45 -13.83 -3.86
C VAL A 89 -5.82 -13.33 -3.43
N PHE A 90 -6.62 -14.23 -2.87
CA PHE A 90 -7.99 -13.98 -2.42
C PHE A 90 -8.18 -14.51 -1.00
N THR A 91 -8.60 -13.66 -0.06
CA THR A 91 -8.72 -14.03 1.36
C THR A 91 -10.17 -14.28 1.73
N ASP A 92 -10.46 -15.41 2.36
CA ASP A 92 -11.82 -15.78 2.73
C ASP A 92 -12.43 -14.73 3.67
N GLY A 93 -13.60 -14.20 3.34
CA GLY A 93 -14.26 -13.10 4.06
C GLY A 93 -13.94 -11.71 3.52
N ALA A 94 -12.87 -11.56 2.73
CA ALA A 94 -12.44 -10.29 2.15
C ALA A 94 -12.99 -10.08 0.73
N ARG A 95 -13.26 -8.84 0.36
CA ARG A 95 -13.60 -8.39 -1.00
C ARG A 95 -12.38 -7.85 -1.74
N SER A 96 -11.36 -7.39 -1.05
CA SER A 96 -10.09 -6.99 -1.63
C SER A 96 -9.32 -8.22 -2.10
N ALA A 97 -8.84 -8.14 -3.32
CA ALA A 97 -8.01 -9.14 -3.97
C ALA A 97 -6.76 -8.47 -4.52
N THR A 98 -5.63 -9.16 -4.41
CA THR A 98 -4.39 -8.74 -5.07
C THR A 98 -4.22 -9.56 -6.34
N LEU A 99 -4.11 -8.88 -7.47
CA LEU A 99 -3.80 -9.47 -8.77
C LEU A 99 -2.38 -9.07 -9.18
N THR A 100 -1.63 -10.01 -9.73
CA THR A 100 -0.36 -9.68 -10.38
C THR A 100 -0.65 -9.10 -11.76
N GLY A 101 -0.06 -7.95 -12.06
CA GLY A 101 -0.27 -7.24 -13.30
C GLY A 101 0.99 -6.49 -13.76
N PRO A 102 0.85 -5.54 -14.69
CA PRO A 102 1.97 -4.74 -15.18
C PRO A 102 2.68 -3.99 -14.05
N ALA A 103 4.00 -3.91 -14.12
CA ALA A 103 4.80 -3.17 -13.15
C ALA A 103 4.50 -1.66 -13.22
N ARG A 104 4.51 -1.01 -12.06
CA ARG A 104 4.32 0.43 -11.92
C ARG A 104 5.03 0.94 -10.67
N THR A 105 5.29 2.24 -10.66
CA THR A 105 5.92 2.91 -9.53
C THR A 105 5.04 4.08 -9.08
N PHE A 106 4.86 4.19 -7.76
CA PHE A 106 4.24 5.34 -7.13
C PHE A 106 5.28 6.13 -6.34
N GLU A 107 5.25 7.46 -6.49
CA GLU A 107 6.23 8.39 -5.92
C GLU A 107 5.54 9.64 -5.39
N GLU A 108 6.10 10.21 -4.33
CA GLU A 108 5.70 11.50 -3.76
C GLU A 108 6.95 12.32 -3.41
N PRO A 109 7.71 12.78 -4.43
CA PRO A 109 9.06 13.32 -4.25
C PRO A 109 9.12 14.61 -3.43
N THR A 110 7.97 15.25 -3.19
CA THR A 110 7.86 16.46 -2.36
C THR A 110 7.94 16.18 -0.86
N SER A 111 7.68 14.94 -0.42
CA SER A 111 7.60 14.58 1.01
C SER A 111 8.44 13.37 1.42
N THR A 112 8.96 12.59 0.48
CA THR A 112 9.91 11.50 0.73
C THR A 112 10.72 11.12 -0.51
N SER A 113 11.87 10.47 -0.31
CA SER A 113 12.61 9.77 -1.37
C SER A 113 12.11 8.34 -1.61
N SER A 114 11.26 7.82 -0.73
CA SER A 114 10.72 6.46 -0.81
C SER A 114 9.83 6.31 -2.04
N LYS A 115 9.91 5.13 -2.67
CA LYS A 115 9.15 4.77 -3.87
C LYS A 115 8.54 3.40 -3.70
N VAL A 116 7.33 3.21 -4.21
CA VAL A 116 6.69 1.88 -4.25
C VAL A 116 6.74 1.39 -5.67
N SER A 117 7.61 0.43 -5.97
CA SER A 117 7.64 -0.29 -7.24
C SER A 117 6.99 -1.65 -7.07
N THR A 118 5.84 -1.87 -7.73
CA THR A 118 5.02 -3.05 -7.51
C THR A 118 4.37 -3.55 -8.80
N THR A 119 4.08 -4.85 -8.83
CA THR A 119 3.19 -5.51 -9.80
C THR A 119 1.88 -5.95 -9.14
N ASP A 120 1.63 -5.53 -7.90
CA ASP A 120 0.40 -5.77 -7.18
C ASP A 120 -0.66 -4.75 -7.59
N TRP A 121 -1.79 -5.28 -8.03
CA TRP A 121 -3.00 -4.55 -8.37
C TRP A 121 -4.09 -4.97 -7.40
N VAL A 122 -4.49 -4.05 -6.53
CA VAL A 122 -5.46 -4.32 -5.46
C VAL A 122 -6.83 -3.84 -5.91
N ARG A 123 -7.78 -4.78 -6.02
CA ARG A 123 -9.12 -4.51 -6.56
C ARG A 123 -10.19 -5.07 -5.65
N LEU A 124 -11.37 -4.45 -5.68
CA LEU A 124 -12.54 -4.95 -4.96
C LEU A 124 -13.34 -5.90 -5.84
N MET A 125 -13.61 -7.08 -5.29
CA MET A 125 -14.57 -8.06 -5.78
C MET A 125 -16.00 -7.62 -5.46
N PRO A 126 -17.00 -8.03 -6.27
CA PRO A 126 -18.39 -7.73 -6.00
C PRO A 126 -18.91 -8.43 -4.73
N GLU A 127 -18.35 -9.59 -4.39
CA GLU A 127 -18.73 -10.44 -3.26
C GLU A 127 -17.51 -10.76 -2.40
N SER A 128 -17.71 -11.05 -1.11
CA SER A 128 -16.64 -11.56 -0.26
C SER A 128 -16.18 -12.94 -0.76
N TRP A 129 -14.87 -13.14 -0.79
CA TRP A 129 -14.30 -14.41 -1.21
C TRP A 129 -14.63 -15.52 -0.22
N LYS A 130 -14.76 -16.73 -0.75
CA LYS A 130 -14.91 -17.97 0.01
C LYS A 130 -14.22 -19.09 -0.74
N LYS A 131 -13.79 -20.13 -0.03
CA LYS A 131 -13.29 -21.36 -0.67
C LYS A 131 -14.28 -21.88 -1.73
N GLY A 132 -13.80 -22.12 -2.95
CA GLY A 132 -14.62 -22.58 -4.07
C GLY A 132 -15.17 -21.46 -4.94
N ALA A 133 -15.01 -20.19 -4.54
CA ALA A 133 -15.47 -19.03 -5.31
C ALA A 133 -14.84 -18.94 -6.71
N GLU A 134 -13.69 -19.60 -6.95
CA GLU A 134 -13.07 -19.65 -8.27
C GLU A 134 -13.97 -20.27 -9.36
N LYS A 135 -15.01 -21.01 -8.94
CA LYS A 135 -15.97 -21.65 -9.84
C LYS A 135 -17.21 -20.80 -10.10
N GLU A 136 -17.46 -19.81 -9.26
CA GLU A 136 -18.65 -18.96 -9.30
C GLU A 136 -18.64 -18.06 -10.54
N LYS A 137 -19.84 -17.76 -11.05
CA LYS A 137 -19.98 -16.94 -12.27
C LYS A 137 -19.46 -15.52 -12.06
N TRP A 138 -19.86 -14.88 -10.97
CA TRP A 138 -19.46 -13.50 -10.63
C TRP A 138 -17.95 -13.35 -10.61
N PHE A 139 -17.23 -14.36 -10.08
CA PHE A 139 -15.78 -14.31 -9.98
C PHE A 139 -15.12 -14.45 -11.35
N LYS A 140 -15.59 -15.39 -12.17
CA LYS A 140 -15.03 -15.60 -13.52
C LYS A 140 -15.17 -14.34 -14.38
N GLU A 141 -16.32 -13.67 -14.29
CA GLU A 141 -16.56 -12.40 -14.99
C GLU A 141 -15.64 -11.30 -14.48
N TRP A 142 -15.62 -11.08 -13.16
CA TRP A 142 -14.74 -10.09 -12.53
C TRP A 142 -13.25 -10.33 -12.83
N TYR A 143 -12.78 -11.58 -12.73
CA TYR A 143 -11.38 -11.92 -12.97
C TYR A 143 -11.01 -11.76 -14.44
N ALA A 144 -11.90 -12.12 -15.37
CA ALA A 144 -11.67 -11.90 -16.80
C ALA A 144 -11.57 -10.41 -17.15
N GLU A 145 -12.36 -9.55 -16.50
CA GLU A 145 -12.31 -8.10 -16.66
C GLU A 145 -10.97 -7.52 -16.14
N TYR A 146 -10.52 -7.96 -14.96
CA TYR A 146 -9.41 -7.31 -14.27
C TYR A 146 -8.05 -7.98 -14.42
N LYS A 147 -7.96 -9.24 -14.86
CA LYS A 147 -6.69 -9.92 -15.10
C LYS A 147 -5.87 -9.17 -16.15
N GLY A 148 -4.75 -8.60 -15.72
CA GLY A 148 -3.86 -7.80 -16.58
C GLY A 148 -4.42 -6.42 -16.96
N SER A 149 -5.57 -6.01 -16.42
CA SER A 149 -6.14 -4.68 -16.65
C SER A 149 -5.27 -3.59 -16.02
N LYS A 150 -5.12 -2.47 -16.75
CA LYS A 150 -4.45 -1.26 -16.30
C LYS A 150 -5.40 -0.19 -15.77
N GLU A 151 -6.69 -0.50 -15.66
CA GLU A 151 -7.66 0.41 -15.07
C GLU A 151 -7.28 0.72 -13.62
N ASP A 152 -7.56 1.95 -13.19
CA ASP A 152 -7.25 2.43 -11.84
C ASP A 152 -7.78 1.42 -10.80
N ASP A 153 -6.90 1.05 -9.88
CA ASP A 153 -7.18 0.17 -8.75
C ASP A 153 -7.03 0.97 -7.44
N LEU A 154 -7.07 0.32 -6.27
CA LEU A 154 -7.04 1.04 -4.99
C LEU A 154 -5.79 1.92 -4.83
N PHE A 155 -4.63 1.50 -5.34
CA PHE A 155 -3.41 2.30 -5.26
C PHE A 155 -3.45 3.49 -6.21
N ALA A 156 -3.92 3.29 -7.45
CA ALA A 156 -4.13 4.40 -8.37
C ALA A 156 -5.12 5.43 -7.81
N PHE A 157 -6.20 4.98 -7.15
CA PHE A 157 -7.14 5.88 -6.46
C PHE A 157 -6.47 6.60 -5.28
N ALA A 158 -5.68 5.92 -4.45
CA ALA A 158 -4.98 6.56 -3.33
C ALA A 158 -4.07 7.72 -3.79
N PHE A 159 -3.28 7.49 -4.85
CA PHE A 159 -2.37 8.50 -5.39
C PHE A 159 -3.06 9.61 -6.20
N GLN A 160 -4.38 9.54 -6.39
CA GLN A 160 -5.15 10.65 -6.97
C GLN A 160 -5.46 11.77 -5.98
N TYR A 161 -5.06 11.63 -4.71
CA TYR A 161 -5.35 12.60 -3.65
C TYR A 161 -4.12 13.12 -2.89
N VAL A 162 -2.91 12.68 -3.27
CA VAL A 162 -1.66 13.19 -2.67
C VAL A 162 -1.39 14.64 -3.11
N ALA A 163 -0.46 15.30 -2.41
CA ALA A 163 -0.06 16.67 -2.72
C ALA A 163 0.30 16.86 -4.20
N GLY A 164 -0.28 17.87 -4.84
CA GLY A 164 -0.07 18.17 -6.25
C GLY A 164 -0.79 17.25 -7.25
N ALA A 165 -1.61 16.30 -6.79
CA ALA A 165 -2.37 15.44 -7.70
C ALA A 165 -3.31 16.27 -8.60
N PRO A 166 -3.34 16.01 -9.92
CA PRO A 166 -4.10 16.80 -10.86
C PRO A 166 -5.61 16.63 -10.64
N GLN A 167 -6.35 17.73 -10.77
CA GLN A 167 -7.80 17.68 -10.65
C GLN A 167 -8.41 16.92 -11.82
N LYS A 168 -9.31 15.98 -11.51
CA LYS A 168 -10.23 15.36 -12.46
C LYS A 168 -11.65 15.78 -12.13
N LYS A 169 -12.43 16.07 -13.17
CA LYS A 169 -13.83 16.49 -13.06
C LYS A 169 -14.75 15.50 -13.75
N ASP A 170 -15.93 15.29 -13.19
CA ASP A 170 -17.01 14.55 -13.85
C ASP A 170 -17.71 15.45 -14.89
N GLU A 171 -18.72 14.88 -15.56
CA GLU A 171 -19.51 15.58 -16.58
C GLU A 171 -20.28 16.78 -16.01
N GLN A 172 -20.55 16.78 -14.70
CA GLN A 172 -21.23 17.85 -13.97
C GLN A 172 -20.25 18.92 -13.45
N GLY A 173 -18.94 18.74 -13.67
CA GLY A 173 -17.89 19.64 -13.23
C GLY A 173 -17.41 19.44 -11.80
N THR A 174 -17.91 18.42 -11.10
CA THR A 174 -17.50 18.07 -9.73
C THR A 174 -16.09 17.54 -9.74
N VAL A 175 -15.22 18.09 -8.90
CA VAL A 175 -13.85 17.57 -8.75
C VAL A 175 -13.92 16.28 -7.93
N TYR A 176 -13.78 15.13 -8.58
CA TYR A 176 -13.85 13.84 -7.91
C TYR A 176 -12.47 13.29 -7.49
N ALA A 177 -11.38 13.85 -8.02
CA ALA A 177 -10.01 13.50 -7.73
C ALA A 177 -9.09 14.72 -7.88
N GLY A 178 -7.98 14.74 -7.15
CA GLY A 178 -7.05 15.85 -7.04
C GLY A 178 -6.52 16.02 -5.61
N ASP A 179 -5.54 16.90 -5.44
CA ASP A 179 -4.91 17.24 -4.15
C ASP A 179 -5.97 17.47 -3.04
N ALA A 180 -5.84 16.73 -1.94
CA ALA A 180 -6.72 16.76 -0.80
C ALA A 180 -6.01 17.29 0.45
N ASN A 181 -6.68 18.20 1.15
CA ASN A 181 -6.27 18.65 2.48
C ASN A 181 -6.61 17.58 3.53
N PHE A 182 -6.03 17.65 4.73
CA PHE A 182 -6.50 16.84 5.86
C PHE A 182 -7.80 17.40 6.45
N GLY A 183 -7.80 18.71 6.69
CA GLY A 183 -8.87 19.42 7.38
C GLY A 183 -8.49 20.87 7.63
N PRO A 184 -9.45 21.72 8.04
CA PRO A 184 -9.18 23.10 8.41
C PRO A 184 -8.24 23.17 9.62
N LEU A 185 -7.48 24.26 9.73
CA LEU A 185 -6.64 24.51 10.90
C LEU A 185 -7.49 24.58 12.17
N ASN A 186 -7.03 23.91 13.23
CA ASN A 186 -7.60 24.08 14.55
C ASN A 186 -7.00 25.35 15.18
N THR A 187 -7.82 26.37 15.40
CA THR A 187 -7.38 27.66 15.96
C THR A 187 -6.94 27.58 17.42
N SER A 188 -7.27 26.48 18.12
CA SER A 188 -6.79 26.17 19.47
C SER A 188 -5.71 25.09 19.47
N GLY A 189 -5.28 24.67 18.28
CA GLY A 189 -4.35 23.58 18.02
C GLY A 189 -2.87 23.98 18.07
N ALA A 190 -2.01 22.97 17.98
CA ALA A 190 -0.57 23.15 17.83
C ALA A 190 0.03 22.02 16.98
N GLU A 191 1.16 22.28 16.33
CA GLU A 191 1.92 21.28 15.58
C GLU A 191 2.39 20.14 16.50
N GLY A 192 2.25 18.89 16.04
CA GLY A 192 2.49 17.69 16.86
C GLY A 192 1.41 17.43 17.92
N GLY A 193 0.30 18.17 17.85
CA GLY A 193 -0.90 17.99 18.66
C GLY A 193 -2.14 17.88 17.76
N ASP A 194 -3.12 18.74 17.99
CA ASP A 194 -4.38 18.81 17.22
C ASP A 194 -4.28 19.99 16.26
N LEU A 195 -3.42 19.90 15.25
CA LEU A 195 -3.10 21.03 14.36
C LEU A 195 -4.26 21.31 13.39
N ARG A 196 -4.97 20.27 12.99
CA ARG A 196 -6.10 20.34 12.05
C ARG A 196 -7.28 19.58 12.60
N LEU A 197 -8.47 20.11 12.32
CA LEU A 197 -9.71 19.46 12.73
C LEU A 197 -9.92 18.19 11.90
N GLU A 198 -9.92 17.04 12.57
CA GLU A 198 -10.44 15.77 12.04
C GLU A 198 -11.92 15.89 11.64
N GLN A 199 -12.49 14.79 11.14
CA GLN A 199 -13.88 14.61 10.72
C GLN A 199 -14.21 14.99 9.27
N SER A 200 -13.22 15.28 8.45
CA SER A 200 -13.40 15.44 7.00
C SER A 200 -13.58 14.09 6.30
N ASP A 201 -14.74 13.86 5.69
CA ASP A 201 -15.09 12.64 4.96
C ASP A 201 -15.10 12.84 3.43
N PHE A 202 -15.30 11.78 2.66
CA PHE A 202 -15.31 11.83 1.19
C PHE A 202 -16.33 12.82 0.62
N TYR A 203 -17.50 13.01 1.26
CA TYR A 203 -18.51 13.95 0.79
C TYR A 203 -18.10 15.41 1.00
N ASP A 204 -17.26 15.72 2.00
CA ASP A 204 -16.68 17.06 2.20
C ASP A 204 -15.69 17.40 1.07
N TYR A 205 -14.89 16.41 0.65
CA TYR A 205 -14.00 16.58 -0.49
C TYR A 205 -14.77 16.88 -1.78
N LEU A 206 -15.83 16.10 -2.04
CA LEU A 206 -16.66 16.23 -3.24
C LEU A 206 -17.52 17.51 -3.22
N GLY A 207 -17.87 18.01 -2.03
CA GLY A 207 -18.79 19.12 -1.86
C GLY A 207 -20.25 18.75 -2.21
N VAL A 208 -20.60 17.47 -2.14
CA VAL A 208 -21.93 16.95 -2.52
C VAL A 208 -22.52 16.10 -1.39
N PRO A 209 -23.79 16.30 -0.99
CA PRO A 209 -24.44 15.44 -0.01
C PRO A 209 -24.46 13.97 -0.42
N TYR A 210 -24.26 13.07 0.55
CA TYR A 210 -24.25 11.63 0.29
C TYR A 210 -25.34 10.90 1.09
N PRO A 211 -26.32 10.25 0.43
CA PRO A 211 -27.32 9.43 1.11
C PRO A 211 -26.73 8.07 1.48
N PHE A 212 -26.65 7.78 2.78
CA PHE A 212 -26.28 6.46 3.29
C PHE A 212 -27.49 5.51 3.25
N ARG A 213 -27.19 4.20 3.27
CA ARG A 213 -28.20 3.13 3.16
C ARG A 213 -29.20 3.11 4.33
N ASP A 214 -28.79 3.60 5.49
CA ASP A 214 -29.61 3.73 6.70
C ASP A 214 -30.53 4.97 6.68
N GLY A 215 -30.49 5.76 5.60
CA GLY A 215 -31.28 6.98 5.43
C GLY A 215 -30.62 8.24 6.00
N ALA A 216 -29.47 8.13 6.68
CA ALA A 216 -28.69 9.30 7.06
C ALA A 216 -28.11 9.97 5.82
N VAL A 217 -27.88 11.28 5.89
CA VAL A 217 -27.27 12.05 4.80
C VAL A 217 -26.02 12.74 5.31
N GLY A 218 -24.86 12.35 4.77
CA GLY A 218 -23.61 13.08 4.96
C GLY A 218 -23.71 14.42 4.25
N THR A 219 -23.55 15.52 4.99
CA THR A 219 -23.68 16.87 4.45
C THR A 219 -22.31 17.54 4.44
N PRO A 220 -21.81 18.01 3.28
CA PRO A 220 -20.51 18.64 3.19
C PRO A 220 -20.46 19.96 3.97
N GLU A 221 -19.39 20.17 4.71
CA GLU A 221 -19.12 21.43 5.39
C GLU A 221 -18.21 22.33 4.54
N ALA A 222 -18.60 23.60 4.36
CA ALA A 222 -17.83 24.52 3.51
C ALA A 222 -16.38 24.71 3.98
N MET A 223 -16.12 24.67 5.29
CA MET A 223 -14.77 24.77 5.85
C MET A 223 -13.90 23.52 5.63
N ARG A 224 -14.51 22.40 5.21
CA ARG A 224 -13.87 21.12 4.93
C ARG A 224 -13.79 20.83 3.42
N ALA A 225 -14.05 21.83 2.58
CA ALA A 225 -13.99 21.67 1.14
C ALA A 225 -12.63 21.08 0.71
N LYS A 226 -12.67 20.01 -0.09
CA LYS A 226 -11.48 19.27 -0.56
C LYS A 226 -10.64 18.65 0.57
N ALA A 227 -11.23 18.38 1.74
CA ALA A 227 -10.53 17.75 2.84
C ALA A 227 -10.91 16.27 2.99
N LEU A 228 -9.93 15.46 3.37
CA LEU A 228 -10.04 14.03 3.68
C LEU A 228 -9.18 13.75 4.92
N ASP A 229 -9.80 13.46 6.06
CA ASP A 229 -9.05 12.94 7.22
C ASP A 229 -8.56 11.50 6.95
N CYS A 230 -7.84 10.89 7.90
CA CYS A 230 -7.26 9.55 7.72
C CYS A 230 -8.31 8.52 7.26
N SER A 231 -9.46 8.47 7.94
CA SER A 231 -10.56 7.55 7.64
C SER A 231 -11.44 8.01 6.46
N GLY A 232 -11.60 9.32 6.27
CA GLY A 232 -12.30 9.91 5.13
C GLY A 232 -11.58 9.64 3.81
N PHE A 233 -10.25 9.65 3.82
CA PHE A 233 -9.42 9.24 2.70
C PHE A 233 -9.62 7.76 2.35
N ILE A 234 -9.60 6.88 3.35
CA ILE A 234 -9.88 5.45 3.15
C ILE A 234 -11.30 5.22 2.60
N ARG A 235 -12.30 5.95 3.09
CA ARG A 235 -13.68 5.91 2.58
C ARG A 235 -13.84 6.50 1.18
N MET A 236 -13.02 7.49 0.82
CA MET A 236 -12.92 7.98 -0.55
C MET A 236 -12.40 6.87 -1.47
N VAL A 237 -11.25 6.27 -1.14
CA VAL A 237 -10.59 5.24 -1.96
C VAL A 237 -11.44 3.98 -2.09
N LEU A 238 -11.87 3.39 -0.98
CA LEU A 238 -12.62 2.13 -0.99
C LEU A 238 -14.10 2.35 -1.31
N GLY A 239 -14.72 3.35 -0.69
CA GLY A 239 -16.15 3.55 -0.76
C GLY A 239 -16.59 4.29 -2.01
N TYR A 240 -16.23 5.57 -2.13
CA TYR A 240 -16.69 6.37 -3.26
C TYR A 240 -16.07 5.92 -4.59
N ARG A 241 -14.75 5.69 -4.62
CA ARG A 241 -14.02 5.32 -5.85
C ARG A 241 -14.20 3.86 -6.20
N ALA A 242 -13.97 2.95 -5.26
CA ALA A 242 -14.03 1.50 -5.52
C ALA A 242 -15.39 0.84 -5.19
N ARG A 243 -16.38 1.60 -4.68
CA ARG A 243 -17.77 1.15 -4.44
C ARG A 243 -17.94 0.12 -3.30
N TYR A 244 -17.04 0.10 -2.33
CA TYR A 244 -17.28 -0.60 -1.06
C TYR A 244 -18.45 0.07 -0.31
N PRO A 245 -19.40 -0.68 0.27
CA PRO A 245 -20.49 -0.08 1.03
C PRO A 245 -19.98 0.78 2.19
N LEU A 246 -20.64 1.90 2.48
CA LEU A 246 -20.23 2.80 3.56
C LEU A 246 -21.35 2.93 4.58
N MET A 247 -20.97 2.93 5.86
CA MET A 247 -21.87 3.29 6.97
C MET A 247 -21.80 4.79 7.27
N SER A 248 -22.89 5.33 7.80
CA SER A 248 -22.96 6.74 8.23
C SER A 248 -22.22 7.00 9.54
N ALA A 249 -22.09 5.99 10.41
CA ALA A 249 -21.50 6.08 11.74
C ALA A 249 -20.75 4.79 12.13
N ASP A 250 -20.02 4.82 13.25
CA ASP A 250 -19.33 3.65 13.82
C ASP A 250 -20.32 2.58 14.32
N SER A 251 -21.44 3.02 14.87
CA SER A 251 -22.49 2.17 15.41
C SER A 251 -23.69 2.22 14.46
N GLY A 252 -24.04 1.09 13.86
CA GLY A 252 -25.19 0.97 12.99
C GLY A 252 -25.37 -0.46 12.51
N SER A 253 -26.58 -0.80 12.08
CA SER A 253 -26.82 -2.03 11.33
C SER A 253 -26.41 -1.81 9.87
N GLY A 254 -25.55 -2.65 9.31
CA GLY A 254 -25.17 -2.57 7.91
C GLY A 254 -23.94 -3.42 7.58
N ASP A 255 -23.68 -3.56 6.28
CA ASP A 255 -22.62 -4.35 5.66
C ASP A 255 -21.55 -3.46 5.01
N GLY A 256 -21.07 -2.44 5.72
CA GLY A 256 -20.22 -1.40 5.13
C GLY A 256 -19.16 -0.83 6.04
N LEU A 257 -18.21 -0.13 5.44
CA LEU A 257 -17.07 0.43 6.14
C LEU A 257 -17.53 1.56 7.10
N PRO A 258 -17.22 1.48 8.40
CA PRO A 258 -17.52 2.52 9.38
C PRO A 258 -16.89 3.88 9.10
N ARG A 259 -17.31 4.91 9.84
CA ARG A 259 -16.80 6.29 9.64
C ARG A 259 -15.40 6.50 10.17
N THR A 260 -15.07 6.01 11.36
CA THR A 260 -13.79 6.30 12.03
C THR A 260 -12.81 5.15 11.94
N ALA A 261 -11.52 5.42 12.11
CA ALA A 261 -10.48 4.40 12.23
C ALA A 261 -10.82 3.35 13.31
N ASN A 262 -11.28 3.79 14.49
CA ASN A 262 -11.71 2.87 15.55
C ASN A 262 -12.91 2.00 15.14
N GLY A 263 -13.89 2.58 14.44
CA GLY A 263 -15.04 1.84 13.93
C GLY A 263 -14.60 0.75 12.95
N MET A 264 -13.80 1.12 11.96
CA MET A 264 -13.27 0.18 10.95
C MET A 264 -12.46 -0.95 11.58
N ALA A 265 -11.61 -0.63 12.57
CA ALA A 265 -10.78 -1.64 13.24
C ALA A 265 -11.58 -2.64 14.08
N ARG A 266 -12.77 -2.26 14.53
CA ARG A 266 -13.60 -3.07 15.46
C ARG A 266 -14.88 -3.61 14.81
N SER A 267 -15.13 -3.32 13.54
CA SER A 267 -16.28 -3.87 12.82
C SER A 267 -16.04 -5.31 12.41
N ASP A 268 -17.14 -6.00 12.08
CA ASP A 268 -17.11 -7.35 11.50
C ASP A 268 -16.83 -7.33 9.99
N GLU A 269 -16.66 -6.15 9.39
CA GLU A 269 -16.27 -6.00 7.99
C GLU A 269 -14.86 -6.54 7.72
N GLY A 270 -14.75 -7.35 6.67
CA GLY A 270 -13.50 -7.97 6.28
C GLY A 270 -12.99 -9.02 7.26
N VAL A 271 -11.67 -9.18 7.30
CA VAL A 271 -10.96 -10.20 8.06
C VAL A 271 -9.85 -9.56 8.87
N ASP A 272 -9.73 -9.91 10.14
CA ASP A 272 -8.59 -9.52 10.96
C ASP A 272 -7.33 -10.26 10.48
N VAL A 273 -6.40 -9.52 9.89
CA VAL A 273 -5.07 -10.02 9.53
C VAL A 273 -4.16 -9.94 10.75
N LEU A 274 -4.20 -8.80 11.44
CA LEU A 274 -3.57 -8.61 12.75
C LEU A 274 -4.68 -8.28 13.75
N PRO A 275 -5.12 -9.23 14.58
CA PRO A 275 -6.20 -9.01 15.54
C PRO A 275 -5.85 -7.91 16.55
N LEU A 276 -6.85 -7.13 16.95
CA LEU A 276 -6.70 -6.10 17.98
C LEU A 276 -6.61 -6.76 19.38
N ALA A 277 -5.39 -6.91 19.90
CA ALA A 277 -5.15 -7.48 21.23
C ALA A 277 -5.34 -6.46 22.37
N GLY A 278 -5.09 -5.18 22.08
CA GLY A 278 -5.17 -4.07 23.03
C GLY A 278 -4.63 -2.78 22.40
N VAL A 279 -4.43 -1.73 23.20
CA VAL A 279 -3.95 -0.42 22.72
C VAL A 279 -2.65 0.04 23.38
N SER A 280 -2.10 -0.72 24.31
CA SER A 280 -0.84 -0.42 24.98
C SER A 280 0.36 -0.74 24.07
N PRO A 281 1.56 -0.16 24.34
CA PRO A 281 2.75 -0.43 23.53
C PRO A 281 3.12 -1.92 23.39
N GLU A 282 2.88 -2.72 24.42
CA GLU A 282 3.07 -4.17 24.44
C GLU A 282 2.11 -4.95 23.53
N ASP A 283 0.98 -4.34 23.15
CA ASP A 283 -0.02 -4.94 22.26
C ASP A 283 0.34 -4.78 20.78
N ARG A 284 1.52 -4.24 20.47
CA ARG A 284 2.00 -4.13 19.09
C ARG A 284 2.07 -5.53 18.46
N PRO A 285 1.39 -5.75 17.30
CA PRO A 285 1.49 -7.02 16.59
C PRO A 285 2.93 -7.32 16.13
N SER A 286 3.37 -8.57 16.31
CA SER A 286 4.68 -9.04 15.85
C SER A 286 4.66 -9.65 14.44
N ALA A 287 3.49 -10.13 13.99
CA ALA A 287 3.32 -10.87 12.73
C ALA A 287 3.05 -9.96 11.52
N ILE A 288 3.74 -8.82 11.42
CA ILE A 288 3.54 -7.84 10.34
C ILE A 288 3.88 -8.40 8.94
N ASP A 289 4.56 -9.54 8.87
CA ASP A 289 4.84 -10.30 7.65
C ASP A 289 3.59 -10.92 7.02
N GLN A 290 2.45 -10.95 7.74
CA GLN A 290 1.15 -11.39 7.20
C GLN A 290 0.42 -10.32 6.38
N LEU A 291 0.86 -9.06 6.50
CA LEU A 291 0.26 -7.93 5.79
C LEU A 291 0.49 -8.03 4.28
N GLN A 292 -0.53 -7.66 3.53
CA GLN A 292 -0.50 -7.62 2.07
C GLN A 292 -0.87 -6.22 1.56
N PRO A 293 -0.45 -5.89 0.32
CA PRO A 293 -0.98 -4.75 -0.43
C PRO A 293 -2.51 -4.64 -0.30
N GLY A 294 -3.00 -3.48 0.12
CA GLY A 294 -4.43 -3.21 0.30
C GLY A 294 -4.97 -3.38 1.72
N ASP A 295 -4.23 -4.01 2.62
CA ASP A 295 -4.66 -4.15 4.02
C ASP A 295 -4.79 -2.78 4.68
N LEU A 296 -5.83 -2.60 5.46
CA LEU A 296 -5.97 -1.45 6.34
C LEU A 296 -5.18 -1.71 7.62
N VAL A 297 -4.38 -0.73 8.04
CA VAL A 297 -3.60 -0.75 9.28
C VAL A 297 -4.10 0.34 10.21
N PHE A 298 -4.26 0.01 11.48
CA PHE A 298 -4.86 0.88 12.48
C PHE A 298 -3.89 1.16 13.61
N PHE A 299 -3.82 2.43 14.02
CA PHE A 299 -2.83 2.91 14.97
C PHE A 299 -3.46 3.60 16.17
N LYS A 300 -2.69 3.58 17.25
CA LYS A 300 -2.93 4.33 18.48
C LYS A 300 -1.88 5.43 18.61
N LEU A 301 -2.13 6.60 18.00
CA LEU A 301 -1.20 7.73 18.01
C LEU A 301 -1.47 8.66 19.19
N ASP A 302 -2.74 8.98 19.44
CA ASP A 302 -3.13 9.98 20.41
C ASP A 302 -3.57 9.34 21.74
N THR A 303 -2.76 9.54 22.78
CA THR A 303 -3.10 9.08 24.14
C THR A 303 -4.43 9.63 24.68
N ARG A 304 -4.88 10.81 24.22
CA ARG A 304 -6.13 11.46 24.65
C ARG A 304 -7.36 10.66 24.24
N THR A 305 -7.28 9.87 23.16
CA THR A 305 -8.40 9.07 22.65
C THR A 305 -8.64 7.78 23.45
N LYS A 306 -7.88 7.56 24.54
CA LYS A 306 -8.03 6.42 25.48
C LYS A 306 -7.97 5.07 24.77
N GLU A 307 -9.03 4.26 24.79
CA GLU A 307 -9.09 2.93 24.16
C GLU A 307 -9.37 2.97 22.65
N ARG A 308 -9.60 4.16 22.08
CA ARG A 308 -9.90 4.30 20.66
C ARG A 308 -8.61 4.30 19.85
N LEU A 309 -8.65 3.63 18.70
CA LEU A 309 -7.68 3.82 17.63
C LEU A 309 -8.04 5.08 16.84
N ASP A 310 -7.06 5.90 16.54
CA ASP A 310 -7.26 7.27 16.02
C ASP A 310 -6.72 7.47 14.61
N HIS A 311 -5.96 6.51 14.08
CA HIS A 311 -5.41 6.62 12.74
C HIS A 311 -5.57 5.33 11.94
N VAL A 312 -5.76 5.50 10.63
CA VAL A 312 -5.84 4.40 9.66
C VAL A 312 -5.02 4.74 8.42
N GLY A 313 -4.41 3.71 7.83
CA GLY A 313 -3.76 3.77 6.52
C GLY A 313 -3.96 2.49 5.73
N MET A 314 -3.47 2.47 4.49
CA MET A 314 -3.52 1.30 3.61
C MET A 314 -2.11 0.86 3.25
N VAL A 315 -1.81 -0.42 3.43
CA VAL A 315 -0.53 -1.04 3.08
C VAL A 315 -0.32 -0.97 1.56
N LEU A 316 0.84 -0.47 1.14
CA LEU A 316 1.24 -0.44 -0.27
C LEU A 316 2.15 -1.60 -0.67
N GLY A 317 2.72 -2.29 0.32
CA GLY A 317 3.76 -3.30 0.12
C GLY A 317 5.13 -2.74 0.49
N TYR A 318 6.17 -3.26 -0.14
CA TYR A 318 7.54 -2.87 0.16
C TYR A 318 7.99 -1.70 -0.72
N ASP A 319 8.68 -0.74 -0.12
CA ASP A 319 9.38 0.30 -0.87
C ASP A 319 10.64 -0.26 -1.56
N THR A 320 11.29 0.57 -2.38
CA THR A 320 12.55 0.22 -3.06
C THR A 320 13.73 0.00 -2.11
N GLU A 321 13.61 0.35 -0.83
CA GLU A 321 14.60 0.08 0.23
C GLU A 321 14.29 -1.23 0.98
N GLY A 322 13.14 -1.86 0.72
CA GLY A 322 12.71 -3.11 1.34
C GLY A 322 11.95 -2.94 2.65
N HIS A 323 11.42 -1.75 2.94
CA HIS A 323 10.58 -1.49 4.10
C HIS A 323 9.11 -1.64 3.78
N LEU A 324 8.33 -2.22 4.70
CA LEU A 324 6.88 -2.33 4.52
C LEU A 324 6.23 -0.98 4.82
N ILE A 325 5.61 -0.37 3.80
CA ILE A 325 5.07 0.98 3.88
C ILE A 325 3.56 1.05 3.63
N PHE A 326 2.99 2.18 4.03
CA PHE A 326 1.56 2.47 3.92
C PHE A 326 1.30 3.91 3.49
N VAL A 327 0.12 4.17 2.93
CA VAL A 327 -0.40 5.51 2.63
C VAL A 327 -1.48 5.88 3.64
N SER A 328 -1.50 7.13 4.09
CA SER A 328 -2.55 7.66 4.97
C SER A 328 -2.68 9.17 4.83
N SER A 329 -3.85 9.73 5.12
CA SER A 329 -3.99 11.18 5.26
C SER A 329 -3.58 11.67 6.63
N ARG A 330 -2.71 12.69 6.72
CA ARG A 330 -2.09 13.15 7.97
C ARG A 330 -2.21 14.65 8.17
N GLU A 331 -2.28 15.07 9.44
CA GLU A 331 -2.38 16.47 9.82
C GLU A 331 -1.14 17.27 9.43
N GLU A 332 0.04 16.71 9.66
CA GLU A 332 1.34 17.39 9.58
C GLU A 332 1.70 17.78 8.14
N VAL A 333 1.35 16.93 7.17
CA VAL A 333 1.54 17.21 5.73
C VAL A 333 0.29 17.80 5.08
N ASN A 334 -0.83 17.87 5.83
CA ASN A 334 -2.13 18.32 5.36
C ASN A 334 -2.66 17.48 4.17
N GLY A 335 -2.74 16.16 4.31
CA GLY A 335 -3.39 15.32 3.31
C GLY A 335 -2.81 13.90 3.19
N PRO A 336 -3.32 13.11 2.23
CA PRO A 336 -2.81 11.79 1.87
C PRO A 336 -1.33 11.82 1.48
N THR A 337 -0.55 10.91 2.07
CA THR A 337 0.89 10.85 1.85
C THR A 337 1.47 9.45 2.11
N ILE A 338 2.60 9.16 1.45
CA ILE A 338 3.59 8.14 1.85
C ILE A 338 4.83 8.79 2.50
N GLY A 339 4.80 10.10 2.68
CA GLY A 339 5.90 10.94 3.12
C GLY A 339 6.41 10.70 4.54
N ASP A 340 7.54 11.32 4.86
CA ASP A 340 8.19 11.17 6.17
C ASP A 340 7.83 12.29 7.16
N ILE A 341 7.06 13.27 6.70
CA ILE A 341 6.55 14.39 7.52
C ILE A 341 5.49 13.87 8.49
N GLY A 342 5.65 14.18 9.78
CA GLY A 342 4.83 13.61 10.86
C GLY A 342 5.21 12.18 11.25
N GLY A 343 6.23 11.59 10.60
CA GLY A 343 6.73 10.26 10.87
C GLY A 343 6.93 9.45 9.59
N VAL A 344 7.99 8.66 9.55
CA VAL A 344 8.30 7.78 8.41
C VAL A 344 7.19 6.74 8.23
N SER A 345 6.70 6.57 7.00
CA SER A 345 5.56 5.69 6.64
C SER A 345 5.87 4.19 6.67
N ARG A 346 6.60 3.72 7.68
CA ARG A 346 7.07 2.34 7.83
C ARG A 346 6.34 1.61 8.96
N LEU A 347 6.04 0.34 8.73
CA LEU A 347 5.39 -0.56 9.70
C LEU A 347 6.41 -1.46 10.43
N ASP A 348 7.58 -1.63 9.85
CA ASP A 348 8.71 -2.35 10.42
C ASP A 348 9.59 -1.45 11.31
N GLY A 349 10.49 -2.07 12.07
CA GLY A 349 11.41 -1.35 12.95
C GLY A 349 10.73 -0.64 14.12
N ASN A 350 11.32 0.48 14.56
CA ASN A 350 10.95 1.19 15.80
C ASN A 350 10.54 2.65 15.57
N GLY A 351 10.10 2.98 14.35
CA GLY A 351 9.57 4.29 13.99
C GLY A 351 8.26 4.63 14.69
N TYR A 352 7.80 5.86 14.51
CA TYR A 352 6.58 6.37 15.15
C TYR A 352 5.36 5.49 14.88
N TYR A 353 5.01 5.30 13.60
CA TYR A 353 3.87 4.45 13.19
C TYR A 353 4.08 2.98 13.51
N ALA A 354 5.29 2.47 13.32
CA ALA A 354 5.63 1.10 13.64
C ALA A 354 5.31 0.76 15.11
N LYS A 355 5.65 1.65 16.06
CA LYS A 355 5.39 1.48 17.50
C LYS A 355 3.91 1.58 17.88
N THR A 356 3.13 2.31 17.10
CA THR A 356 1.72 2.62 17.40
C THR A 356 0.73 1.74 16.65
N LEU A 357 1.20 0.86 15.76
CA LEU A 357 0.38 -0.15 15.09
C LEU A 357 -0.29 -1.06 16.14
N ARG A 358 -1.60 -1.31 15.99
CA ARG A 358 -2.39 -2.16 16.90
C ARG A 358 -3.17 -3.26 16.23
N SER A 359 -3.63 -3.05 15.00
CA SER A 359 -4.36 -4.07 14.26
C SER A 359 -4.32 -3.81 12.77
N ALA A 360 -4.78 -4.79 12.00
CA ALA A 360 -4.95 -4.68 10.57
C ALA A 360 -6.10 -5.55 10.07
N LYS A 361 -6.81 -5.06 9.06
CA LYS A 361 -7.92 -5.75 8.40
C LYS A 361 -7.74 -5.81 6.90
N ARG A 362 -8.18 -6.91 6.31
CA ARG A 362 -8.35 -7.07 4.86
C ARG A 362 -9.83 -7.07 4.55
N LEU A 363 -10.31 -6.02 3.90
CA LEU A 363 -11.74 -5.83 3.59
C LEU A 363 -12.21 -6.72 2.48
#